data_AF-A0A917C5D2-F1
#
_entry.id   AF-A0A917C5D2-F1
#
_cell.length_a   1.000
_cell.length_b   1.000
_cell.length_c   1.000
_cell.angle_alpha   90.00
_cell.angle_beta   90.00
_cell.angle_gamma   90.00
#
_symmetry.space_group_name_H-M   'P 1'
#
loop_
_entity.id
_entity.type
_entity.pdbx_description
1 polymer ?
#
loop_
_entity_poly.entity_id
_entity_poly.type
_entity_poly.pdbx_seq_one_letter_code
_entity_poly.pdbx_strand_id
1 'polypeptide(L)'
;MQFRAAVKSKNRQDWIEKLRGTLTKLMENIPTESELRSSQERVNEEKRAKCVQAIWELEFRINPSEPDHRVLLTLSRLLISRYTGYDPFRNQNNSILDTDAKSIECLKEWKTFGDNTKSLNFQLAKTDEEVVRWCDLKNMVAKLSQAVLKKEWERVKRGM
;
A
#
# COMPACT_ATOMS: atom_id res chain seq x y z
N MET A 1 31.56 -21.97 -2.36
CA MET A 1 30.52 -20.99 -2.76
C MET A 1 29.11 -21.31 -2.25
N GLN A 2 28.78 -22.58 -1.93
CA GLN A 2 27.42 -22.99 -1.52
C GLN A 2 26.89 -22.32 -0.23
N PHE A 3 27.75 -22.10 0.77
CA PHE A 3 27.36 -21.46 2.04
C PHE A 3 26.82 -20.02 1.87
N ARG A 4 27.46 -19.20 1.00
CA ARG A 4 27.02 -17.82 0.75
C ARG A 4 25.67 -17.76 0.02
N ALA A 5 25.39 -18.72 -0.87
CA ALA A 5 24.11 -18.82 -1.55
C ALA A 5 22.98 -19.20 -0.58
N ALA A 6 23.23 -20.14 0.34
CA ALA A 6 22.27 -20.55 1.35
C ALA A 6 21.90 -19.41 2.31
N VAL A 7 22.88 -18.63 2.78
CA VAL A 7 22.64 -17.48 3.66
C VAL A 7 21.83 -16.38 2.96
N LYS A 8 22.13 -16.10 1.68
CA LYS A 8 21.35 -15.12 0.89
C LYS A 8 19.90 -15.56 0.69
N SER A 9 19.67 -16.83 0.36
CA SER A 9 18.32 -17.39 0.19
C SER A 9 17.50 -17.27 1.48
N LYS A 10 18.10 -17.62 2.64
CA LYS A 10 17.44 -17.52 3.93
C LYS A 10 17.06 -16.07 4.28
N ASN A 11 17.99 -15.13 4.12
CA ASN A 11 17.72 -13.72 4.37
C ASN A 11 16.58 -13.17 3.49
N ARG A 12 16.49 -13.62 2.22
CA ARG A 12 15.42 -13.21 1.32
C ARG A 12 14.08 -13.82 1.71
N GLN A 13 14.05 -15.09 2.12
CA GLN A 13 12.84 -15.72 2.66
C GLN A 13 12.33 -14.98 3.91
N ASP A 14 13.22 -14.67 4.86
CA ASP A 14 12.88 -13.92 6.07
C ASP A 14 12.34 -12.52 5.74
N TRP A 15 12.90 -11.86 4.71
CA TRP A 15 12.38 -10.58 4.22
C TRP A 15 10.99 -10.72 3.58
N ILE A 16 10.74 -11.75 2.76
CA ILE A 16 9.41 -12.01 2.16
C ILE A 16 8.36 -12.25 3.24
N GLU A 17 8.66 -13.03 4.27
CA GLU A 17 7.71 -13.30 5.35
C GLU A 17 7.41 -12.03 6.16
N LYS A 18 8.41 -11.17 6.39
CA LYS A 18 8.18 -9.85 7.01
C LYS A 18 7.31 -8.95 6.13
N LEU A 19 7.57 -8.91 4.82
CA LEU A 19 6.76 -8.14 3.87
C LEU A 19 5.30 -8.63 3.87
N ARG A 20 5.10 -9.96 3.81
CA ARG A 20 3.77 -10.57 3.92
C ARG A 20 3.09 -10.17 5.23
N GLY A 21 3.78 -10.26 6.36
CA GLY A 21 3.24 -9.86 7.65
C GLY A 21 2.82 -8.39 7.71
N THR A 22 3.63 -7.48 7.16
CA THR A 22 3.28 -6.05 7.07
C THR A 22 2.04 -5.82 6.19
N LEU A 23 1.94 -6.49 5.04
CA LEU A 23 0.78 -6.38 4.14
C LEU A 23 -0.49 -6.96 4.78
N THR A 24 -0.40 -8.08 5.48
CA THR A 24 -1.55 -8.64 6.23
C THR A 24 -2.03 -7.68 7.29
N LYS A 25 -1.12 -7.13 8.12
CA LYS A 25 -1.47 -6.11 9.13
C LYS A 25 -2.15 -4.90 8.50
N LEU A 26 -1.66 -4.42 7.36
CA LEU A 26 -2.29 -3.32 6.64
C LEU A 26 -3.75 -3.68 6.29
N MET A 27 -3.96 -4.83 5.66
CA MET A 27 -5.27 -5.27 5.18
C MET A 27 -6.28 -5.57 6.28
N GLU A 28 -5.84 -6.07 7.44
CA GLU A 28 -6.67 -6.35 8.61
C GLU A 28 -7.17 -5.08 9.31
N ASN A 29 -6.37 -4.01 9.28
CA ASN A 29 -6.71 -2.74 9.91
C ASN A 29 -7.46 -1.78 8.97
N ILE A 30 -7.54 -2.11 7.68
CA ILE A 30 -8.38 -1.43 6.70
C ILE A 30 -9.85 -1.82 6.90
N PRO A 31 -10.78 -0.84 7.02
CA PRO A 31 -12.20 -1.12 7.17
C PRO A 31 -12.74 -2.07 6.11
N THR A 32 -13.63 -2.93 6.57
CA THR A 32 -14.55 -3.68 5.73
C THR A 32 -15.69 -2.79 5.26
N GLU A 33 -16.43 -3.24 4.25
CA GLU A 33 -17.63 -2.56 3.78
C GLU A 33 -18.64 -2.34 4.92
N SER A 34 -18.87 -3.36 5.76
CA SER A 34 -19.78 -3.26 6.89
C SER A 34 -19.32 -2.17 7.88
N GLU A 35 -18.02 -2.09 8.15
CA GLU A 35 -17.46 -1.09 9.07
C GLU A 35 -17.53 0.33 8.51
N LEU A 36 -17.46 0.51 7.19
CA LEU A 36 -17.68 1.81 6.57
C LEU A 36 -19.12 2.29 6.72
N ARG A 37 -20.09 1.37 6.70
CA ARG A 37 -21.52 1.66 6.83
C ARG A 37 -21.93 1.90 8.28
N SER A 38 -21.24 1.30 9.25
CA SER A 38 -21.48 1.52 10.68
C SER A 38 -20.60 2.67 11.18
N SER A 39 -21.17 3.84 11.47
CA SER A 39 -20.47 5.08 11.92
C SER A 39 -19.76 4.99 13.28
N GLN A 40 -18.90 4.01 13.51
CA GLN A 40 -18.30 3.69 14.80
C GLN A 40 -16.91 4.33 14.94
N GLU A 41 -16.86 5.62 15.27
CA GLU A 41 -15.65 6.45 15.24
C GLU A 41 -14.51 5.98 16.17
N ARG A 42 -14.80 5.46 17.37
CA ARG A 42 -13.76 5.15 18.38
C ARG A 42 -12.94 3.89 18.05
N VAL A 43 -13.53 2.89 17.42
CA VAL A 43 -12.83 1.65 16.98
C VAL A 43 -11.84 1.96 15.84
N ASN A 44 -12.03 3.10 15.16
CA ASN A 44 -11.25 3.44 13.99
C ASN A 44 -9.86 4.00 14.33
N GLU A 45 -9.67 4.71 15.45
CA GLU A 45 -8.40 5.43 15.68
C GLU A 45 -7.20 4.50 15.89
N GLU A 46 -7.34 3.44 16.69
CA GLU A 46 -6.27 2.44 16.87
C GLU A 46 -5.94 1.73 15.55
N LYS A 47 -6.97 1.36 14.78
CA LYS A 47 -6.81 0.76 13.45
C LYS A 47 -6.11 1.70 12.48
N ARG A 48 -6.42 3.00 12.51
CA ARG A 48 -5.75 4.02 11.67
C ARG A 48 -4.27 4.13 12.02
N ALA A 49 -3.92 4.20 13.31
CA ALA A 49 -2.53 4.26 13.74
C ALA A 49 -1.75 3.02 13.26
N LYS A 50 -2.34 1.82 13.39
CA LYS A 50 -1.75 0.57 12.88
C LYS A 50 -1.57 0.58 11.36
N CYS A 51 -2.52 1.14 10.61
CA CYS A 51 -2.39 1.32 9.16
C CYS A 51 -1.23 2.22 8.78
N VAL A 52 -1.10 3.39 9.43
CA VAL A 52 0.00 4.33 9.18
C VAL A 52 1.34 3.69 9.48
N GLN A 53 1.45 2.99 10.62
CA GLN A 53 2.67 2.23 10.96
C GLN A 53 2.99 1.17 9.90
N ALA A 54 1.99 0.40 9.44
CA ALA A 54 2.19 -0.62 8.42
C ALA A 54 2.67 -0.02 7.09
N ILE A 55 2.22 1.18 6.71
CA ILE A 55 2.73 1.89 5.52
C ILE A 55 4.21 2.25 5.68
N TRP A 56 4.63 2.79 6.83
CA TRP A 56 6.05 3.08 7.06
C TRP A 56 6.90 1.82 7.01
N GLU A 57 6.44 0.73 7.63
CA GLU A 57 7.12 -0.57 7.53
C GLU A 57 7.21 -1.07 6.08
N LEU A 58 6.15 -0.88 5.29
CA LEU A 58 6.10 -1.27 3.89
C LEU A 58 7.10 -0.47 3.06
N GLU A 59 7.20 0.85 3.28
CA GLU A 59 8.16 1.74 2.60
C GLU A 59 9.61 1.27 2.77
N PHE A 60 9.98 0.84 3.97
CA PHE A 60 11.33 0.31 4.23
C PHE A 60 11.60 -1.06 3.62
N ARG A 61 10.56 -1.79 3.20
CA ARG A 61 10.68 -3.15 2.68
C ARG A 61 10.60 -3.23 1.17
N ILE A 62 9.81 -2.36 0.56
CA ILE A 62 9.59 -2.30 -0.88
C ILE A 62 10.87 -1.92 -1.63
N ASN A 63 11.08 -2.52 -2.80
CA ASN A 63 12.20 -2.18 -3.68
C ASN A 63 11.81 -1.04 -4.63
N PRO A 64 12.29 0.20 -4.44
CA PRO A 64 11.86 1.34 -5.25
C PRO A 64 12.30 1.23 -6.72
N SER A 65 13.33 0.44 -7.03
CA SER A 65 13.78 0.21 -8.42
C SER A 65 12.77 -0.59 -9.23
N GLU A 66 11.85 -1.30 -8.59
CA GLU A 66 10.88 -2.17 -9.25
C GLU A 66 9.51 -1.49 -9.44
N PRO A 67 8.93 -1.53 -10.65
CA PRO A 67 7.70 -0.80 -10.95
C PRO A 67 6.48 -1.32 -10.18
N ASP A 68 6.32 -2.64 -10.06
CA ASP A 68 5.22 -3.28 -9.32
C ASP A 68 5.26 -2.95 -7.82
N HIS A 69 6.46 -2.90 -7.27
CA HIS A 69 6.76 -2.45 -5.91
C HIS A 69 6.36 -0.99 -5.68
N ARG A 70 6.73 -0.09 -6.60
CA ARG A 70 6.31 1.32 -6.56
C ARG A 70 4.79 1.47 -6.64
N VAL A 71 4.14 0.76 -7.56
CA VAL A 71 2.68 0.81 -7.71
C VAL A 71 1.98 0.30 -6.45
N LEU A 72 2.48 -0.79 -5.85
CA LEU A 72 1.94 -1.32 -4.59
C LEU A 72 2.01 -0.28 -3.47
N LEU A 73 3.17 0.37 -3.31
CA LEU A 73 3.34 1.41 -2.31
C LEU A 73 2.39 2.59 -2.57
N THR A 74 2.26 3.05 -3.81
CA THR A 74 1.39 4.17 -4.16
C THR A 74 -0.08 3.86 -3.88
N LEU A 75 -0.58 2.70 -4.30
CA LEU A 75 -1.98 2.30 -4.04
C LEU A 75 -2.24 2.15 -2.54
N SER A 76 -1.27 1.59 -1.80
CA SER A 76 -1.36 1.45 -0.34
C SER A 76 -1.42 2.82 0.35
N ARG A 77 -0.60 3.78 -0.08
CA ARG A 77 -0.64 5.17 0.40
C ARG A 77 -1.96 5.86 0.11
N LEU A 78 -2.49 5.70 -1.11
CA LEU A 78 -3.80 6.26 -1.49
C LEU A 78 -4.94 5.69 -0.64
N LEU A 79 -4.90 4.37 -0.40
CA LEU A 79 -5.87 3.69 0.44
C LEU A 79 -5.82 4.25 1.86
N ILE A 80 -4.64 4.29 2.48
CA ILE A 80 -4.50 4.81 3.85
C ILE A 80 -4.82 6.29 3.95
N SER A 81 -4.47 7.09 2.94
CA SER A 81 -4.79 8.52 2.95
C SER A 81 -6.29 8.77 3.02
N ARG A 82 -7.06 8.04 2.23
CA ARG A 82 -8.53 8.08 2.27
C ARG A 82 -9.10 7.57 3.59
N TYR A 83 -8.53 6.51 4.18
CA TYR A 83 -9.06 5.97 5.44
C TYR A 83 -8.74 6.81 6.66
N THR A 84 -7.55 7.39 6.71
CA THR A 84 -7.01 8.01 7.94
C THR A 84 -7.04 9.53 7.87
N GLY A 85 -7.23 10.12 6.70
CA GLY A 85 -7.01 11.55 6.46
C GLY A 85 -5.53 11.95 6.55
N TYR A 86 -4.62 11.00 6.82
CA TYR A 86 -3.18 11.20 6.75
C TYR A 86 -2.79 11.45 5.30
N ASP A 87 -2.08 12.53 5.03
CA ASP A 87 -1.45 12.72 3.72
C ASP A 87 0.00 12.22 3.80
N PRO A 88 0.30 11.01 3.29
CA PRO A 88 1.66 10.46 3.30
C PRO A 88 2.63 11.27 2.42
N PHE A 89 2.12 12.18 1.57
CA PHE A 89 2.92 13.02 0.68
C PHE A 89 3.22 14.40 1.26
N ARG A 90 2.60 14.78 2.38
CA ARG A 90 2.63 16.15 2.94
C ARG A 90 4.03 16.63 3.37
N ASN A 91 4.98 15.71 3.56
CA ASN A 91 6.36 16.03 3.99
C ASN A 91 7.41 15.79 2.90
N GLN A 92 7.03 15.38 1.68
CA GLN A 92 7.98 15.27 0.58
C GLN A 92 7.87 16.54 -0.27
N ASN A 93 8.79 17.48 -0.05
CA ASN A 93 9.04 18.57 -0.98
C ASN A 93 9.29 18.01 -2.39
N ASN A 94 8.25 17.87 -3.19
CA ASN A 94 8.18 17.80 -4.66
C ASN A 94 9.19 16.96 -5.49
N SER A 95 10.04 16.08 -4.95
CA SER A 95 11.10 15.45 -5.77
C SER A 95 11.13 13.91 -5.87
N ILE A 96 10.29 13.15 -5.15
CA ILE A 96 10.27 11.66 -5.27
C ILE A 96 9.20 11.17 -6.24
N LEU A 97 8.95 11.96 -7.28
CA LEU A 97 8.30 11.49 -8.50
C LEU A 97 9.23 11.73 -9.70
N ASP A 98 10.50 11.31 -9.59
CA ASP A 98 11.24 10.74 -10.73
C ASP A 98 10.66 9.37 -11.12
N THR A 99 9.33 9.31 -11.15
CA THR A 99 8.55 8.30 -11.82
C THR A 99 8.88 8.42 -13.29
N ASP A 100 9.38 7.35 -13.90
CA ASP A 100 9.55 7.29 -15.34
C ASP A 100 8.26 7.74 -16.05
N ALA A 101 8.37 8.32 -17.25
CA ALA A 101 7.25 8.89 -17.99
C ALA A 101 6.01 7.96 -18.06
N LYS A 102 6.18 6.62 -18.06
CA LYS A 102 5.09 5.64 -18.00
C LYS A 102 4.40 5.54 -16.65
N SER A 103 5.18 5.63 -15.57
CA SER A 103 4.65 5.69 -14.21
C SER A 103 3.89 7.00 -13.99
N ILE A 104 4.38 8.11 -14.57
CA ILE A 104 3.68 9.41 -14.58
C ILE A 104 2.42 9.37 -15.45
N GLU A 105 2.40 8.67 -16.58
CA GLU A 105 1.21 8.55 -17.43
C GLU A 105 0.09 7.77 -16.73
N CYS A 106 0.44 6.65 -16.09
CA CYS A 106 -0.48 5.89 -15.21
C CYS A 106 -0.96 6.74 -14.01
N LEU A 107 -0.11 7.64 -13.49
CA LEU A 107 -0.50 8.57 -12.43
C LEU A 107 -1.21 9.84 -12.94
N LYS A 108 -1.08 10.24 -14.20
CA LYS A 108 -1.71 11.45 -14.78
C LYS A 108 -3.20 11.24 -14.99
N GLU A 109 -3.61 10.02 -15.34
CA GLU A 109 -5.02 9.61 -15.27
C GLU A 109 -5.58 9.67 -13.85
N TRP A 110 -4.72 9.59 -12.83
CA TRP A 110 -5.09 9.60 -11.41
C TRP A 110 -4.78 10.93 -10.70
N LYS A 111 -4.03 11.87 -11.31
CA LYS A 111 -3.66 13.17 -10.69
C LYS A 111 -4.82 14.16 -10.78
N THR A 112 -5.62 14.07 -11.83
CA THR A 112 -6.96 14.68 -11.93
C THR A 112 -7.90 14.24 -10.80
N PHE A 113 -7.61 13.10 -10.15
CA PHE A 113 -8.36 12.59 -9.00
C PHE A 113 -7.89 13.16 -7.66
N GLY A 114 -6.58 13.42 -7.50
CA GLY A 114 -5.97 13.94 -6.27
C GLY A 114 -6.11 15.46 -6.06
N ASP A 115 -6.28 16.25 -7.12
CA ASP A 115 -6.50 17.69 -6.96
C ASP A 115 -7.91 18.02 -6.43
N ASN A 116 -8.87 17.08 -6.49
CA ASN A 116 -10.18 17.20 -5.84
C ASN A 116 -10.17 16.80 -4.34
N THR A 117 -9.09 16.23 -3.81
CA THR A 117 -9.05 15.76 -2.41
C THR A 117 -8.56 16.79 -1.39
N LYS A 118 -8.16 18.00 -1.83
CA LYS A 118 -7.71 19.09 -0.93
C LYS A 118 -8.81 19.64 0.01
N SER A 119 -10.07 19.24 -0.17
CA SER A 119 -11.18 19.60 0.73
C SER A 119 -11.97 18.42 1.29
N LEU A 120 -11.52 17.17 1.11
CA LEU A 120 -12.22 16.02 1.71
C LEU A 120 -11.92 15.96 3.21
N ASN A 121 -12.70 16.74 3.95
CA ASN A 121 -12.92 16.51 5.36
C ASN A 121 -13.30 15.04 5.56
N PHE A 122 -12.58 14.44 6.49
CA PHE A 122 -12.73 13.09 6.99
C PHE A 122 -14.20 12.77 7.28
N GLN A 123 -14.87 12.10 6.35
CA GLN A 123 -16.14 11.43 6.62
C GLN A 123 -16.05 10.07 5.91
N LEU A 124 -16.29 9.01 6.69
CA LEU A 124 -16.45 7.65 6.17
C LEU A 124 -17.36 7.68 4.93
N ALA A 125 -17.08 6.82 3.95
CA ALA A 125 -17.79 6.76 2.68
C ALA A 125 -19.30 6.95 2.89
N LYS A 126 -19.83 8.08 2.43
CA LYS A 126 -21.21 8.51 2.69
C LYS A 126 -22.16 7.94 1.67
N THR A 127 -21.64 7.63 0.50
CA THR A 127 -22.41 7.13 -0.64
C THR A 127 -21.99 5.69 -0.96
N ASP A 128 -22.93 4.92 -1.51
CA ASP A 128 -22.64 3.56 -1.99
C ASP A 128 -21.50 3.57 -3.03
N GLU A 129 -21.42 4.61 -3.87
CA GLU A 129 -20.34 4.76 -4.84
C GLU A 129 -18.96 4.88 -4.16
N GLU A 130 -18.85 5.62 -3.06
CA GLU A 130 -17.59 5.75 -2.31
C GLU A 130 -17.18 4.44 -1.64
N VAL A 131 -18.15 3.68 -1.12
CA VAL A 131 -17.93 2.35 -0.54
C VAL A 131 -17.43 1.37 -1.62
N VAL A 132 -18.05 1.36 -2.80
CA VAL A 132 -17.61 0.52 -3.93
C VAL A 132 -16.18 0.88 -4.35
N ARG A 133 -15.89 2.17 -4.55
CA ARG A 133 -14.54 2.64 -4.90
C ARG A 133 -13.49 2.27 -3.85
N TRP A 134 -13.88 2.28 -2.57
CA TRP A 134 -13.02 1.83 -1.49
C TRP A 134 -12.70 0.35 -1.57
N CYS A 135 -13.72 -0.49 -1.75
CA CYS A 135 -13.56 -1.94 -1.89
C CYS A 135 -12.72 -2.28 -3.13
N ASP A 136 -12.90 -1.57 -4.24
CA ASP A 136 -12.08 -1.75 -5.45
C ASP A 136 -10.60 -1.47 -5.18
N LEU A 137 -10.29 -0.33 -4.54
CA LEU A 137 -8.92 0.01 -4.20
C LEU A 137 -8.28 -1.01 -3.24
N LYS A 138 -9.02 -1.43 -2.20
CA LYS A 138 -8.60 -2.49 -1.27
C LYS A 138 -8.30 -3.78 -2.02
N ASN A 139 -9.16 -4.18 -2.95
CA ASN A 139 -8.99 -5.38 -3.77
C ASN A 139 -7.77 -5.27 -4.71
N MET A 140 -7.51 -4.10 -5.30
CA MET A 140 -6.33 -3.87 -6.13
C MET A 140 -5.03 -4.02 -5.32
N VAL A 141 -4.97 -3.41 -4.12
CA VAL A 141 -3.82 -3.57 -3.20
C VAL A 141 -3.60 -5.03 -2.85
N ALA A 142 -4.67 -5.78 -2.53
CA ALA A 142 -4.58 -7.20 -2.22
C ALA A 142 -4.03 -8.04 -3.39
N LYS A 143 -4.57 -7.83 -4.60
CA LYS A 143 -4.13 -8.54 -5.82
C LYS A 143 -2.67 -8.24 -6.14
N LEU A 144 -2.27 -6.97 -6.09
CA LEU A 144 -0.90 -6.57 -6.39
C LEU A 144 0.09 -7.07 -5.31
N SER A 145 -0.32 -7.07 -4.04
CA SER A 145 0.44 -7.68 -2.94
C SER A 145 0.75 -9.15 -3.21
N GLN A 146 -0.25 -9.93 -3.62
CA GLN A 146 -0.07 -11.35 -3.95
C GLN A 146 0.86 -11.53 -5.16
N ALA A 147 0.71 -10.68 -6.19
CA ALA A 147 1.56 -10.73 -7.37
C ALA A 147 3.03 -10.44 -7.05
N VAL A 148 3.30 -9.39 -6.26
CA VAL A 148 4.64 -9.04 -5.78
C VAL A 148 5.23 -10.17 -4.94
N LEU A 149 4.50 -10.66 -3.94
CA LEU A 149 4.97 -11.76 -3.08
C LEU A 149 5.28 -13.03 -3.88
N LYS A 150 4.44 -13.38 -4.86
CA LYS A 150 4.68 -14.53 -5.74
C LYS A 150 5.95 -14.34 -6.58
N LYS A 151 6.14 -13.16 -7.17
CA LYS A 151 7.32 -12.82 -7.97
C LYS A 151 8.61 -12.93 -7.13
N GLU A 152 8.59 -12.38 -5.91
CA GLU A 152 9.73 -12.46 -4.99
C GLU A 152 10.04 -13.91 -4.58
N TRP A 153 9.01 -14.72 -4.34
CA TRP A 153 9.18 -16.14 -4.03
C TRP A 153 9.83 -16.92 -5.18
N GLU A 154 9.43 -16.64 -6.42
CA GLU A 154 10.03 -17.27 -7.59
C GLU A 154 11.51 -16.87 -7.77
N ARG A 155 11.92 -15.67 -7.34
CA ARG A 155 13.33 -15.27 -7.33
C ARG A 155 14.15 -16.06 -6.33
N VAL A 156 13.60 -16.27 -5.12
CA VAL A 156 14.22 -17.14 -4.10
C VAL A 156 14.44 -18.54 -4.66
N LYS A 157 13.44 -19.15 -5.31
CA LYS A 157 13.59 -20.49 -5.90
C LYS A 157 14.68 -20.56 -6.96
N ARG A 158 14.87 -19.48 -7.72
CA ARG A 158 15.91 -19.38 -8.76
C ARG A 158 17.30 -19.03 -8.19
N GLY A 159 17.41 -18.79 -6.88
CA GLY A 159 18.66 -18.38 -6.24
C GLY A 159 19.10 -16.95 -6.59
N MET A 160 18.18 -16.11 -7.06
CA MET A 160 18.40 -14.69 -7.35
C MET A 160 18.19 -13.82 -6.11
#